data_AF-A0A954NYJ5-F1
#
_entry.id   AF-A0A954NYJ5-F1
#
_cell.length_a   1.000
_cell.length_b   1.000
_cell.length_c   1.000
_cell.angle_alpha   90.00
_cell.angle_beta   90.00
_cell.angle_gamma   90.00
#
_symmetry.space_group_name_H-M   'P 1'
#
loop_
_entity.id
_entity.type
_entity.pdbx_description
1 polymer ?
#
loop_
_entity_poly.entity_id
_entity_poly.type
_entity_poly.pdbx_seq_one_letter_code
_entity_poly.pdbx_strand_id
1 'polypeptide(L)'
;MQEPHETTSDWQECPAGALGGLVNRLQSRQRAQAARRRTVAAVALGLLFVGGYAGFSGLTTSPVYAGLACSDLKQHADAYLRHQLDPELTERISQHLAACPHCSERFNQKREMLNGNPSSHNEIDWSGPACRVTDRGSRNTSAGLLLAAAR
;
A
#
# COMPACT_ATOMS: atom_id res chain seq x y z
N MET A 1 -55.71 53.31 -39.29
CA MET A 1 -54.57 53.41 -40.22
C MET A 1 -53.33 53.64 -39.38
N GLN A 2 -52.55 52.59 -39.17
CA GLN A 2 -51.28 52.63 -38.44
C GLN A 2 -50.17 52.36 -39.47
N GLU A 3 -49.28 53.34 -39.63
CA GLU A 3 -48.10 53.20 -40.48
C GLU A 3 -47.12 52.19 -39.84
N PRO A 4 -46.53 51.29 -40.63
CA PRO A 4 -45.54 50.36 -40.14
C PRO A 4 -44.26 51.13 -39.78
N HIS A 5 -43.87 51.10 -38.49
CA HIS A 5 -42.55 51.52 -38.05
C HIS A 5 -41.51 50.57 -38.66
N GLU A 6 -40.93 50.95 -39.81
CA GLU A 6 -39.63 50.44 -40.23
C GLU A 6 -38.61 50.86 -39.17
N THR A 7 -38.30 49.95 -38.26
CA THR A 7 -37.16 50.07 -37.37
C THR A 7 -35.92 49.81 -38.20
N THR A 8 -35.47 50.85 -38.92
CA THR A 8 -34.17 50.87 -39.58
C THR A 8 -33.13 50.70 -38.48
N SER A 9 -32.68 49.45 -38.32
CA SER A 9 -31.71 49.09 -37.31
C SER A 9 -30.40 49.78 -37.66
N ASP A 10 -30.10 50.87 -36.95
CA ASP A 10 -28.84 51.61 -37.04
C ASP A 10 -27.71 50.68 -36.60
N TRP A 11 -27.12 49.99 -37.56
CA TRP A 11 -25.89 49.25 -37.38
C TRP A 11 -24.78 50.25 -37.10
N GLN A 12 -24.38 50.37 -35.84
CA GLN A 12 -23.21 51.17 -35.47
C GLN A 12 -21.93 50.38 -35.71
N GLU A 13 -20.92 51.06 -36.25
CA GLU A 13 -19.58 50.49 -36.42
C GLU A 13 -18.99 50.15 -35.05
N CYS A 14 -18.55 48.90 -34.90
CA CYS A 14 -18.04 48.41 -33.63
C CYS A 14 -16.65 49.04 -33.37
N PRO A 15 -16.39 49.65 -32.19
CA PRO A 15 -15.11 50.27 -31.91
C PRO A 15 -13.97 49.25 -32.00
N ALA A 16 -12.90 49.64 -32.70
CA ALA A 16 -11.75 48.77 -32.93
C ALA A 16 -11.20 48.22 -31.60
N GLY A 17 -11.17 46.89 -31.46
CA GLY A 17 -10.64 46.20 -30.29
C GLY A 17 -11.66 45.70 -29.26
N ALA A 18 -12.94 46.10 -29.33
CA ALA A 18 -13.97 45.59 -28.41
C ALA A 18 -14.14 44.06 -28.48
N LEU A 19 -14.16 43.51 -29.70
CA LEU A 19 -14.18 42.06 -29.93
C LEU A 19 -12.91 41.38 -29.42
N GLY A 20 -11.75 42.01 -29.62
CA GLY A 20 -10.46 41.51 -29.15
C GLY A 20 -10.41 41.36 -27.63
N GLY A 21 -10.93 42.35 -26.89
CA GLY A 21 -11.02 42.31 -25.43
C GLY A 21 -11.88 41.14 -24.91
N LEU A 22 -12.99 40.85 -25.59
CA LEU A 22 -13.88 39.75 -25.24
C LEU A 22 -13.21 38.38 -25.45
N VAL A 23 -12.57 38.20 -26.61
CA VAL A 23 -11.83 36.97 -26.94
C VAL A 23 -10.69 36.74 -25.95
N ASN A 24 -9.95 37.80 -25.59
CA ASN A 24 -8.82 37.67 -24.66
C ASN A 24 -9.27 37.30 -23.24
N ARG A 25 -10.44 37.80 -22.79
CA ARG A 25 -11.06 37.37 -21.52
C ARG A 25 -11.54 35.92 -21.54
N LEU A 26 -12.09 35.46 -22.66
CA LEU A 26 -12.53 34.06 -22.80
C LEU A 26 -11.34 33.12 -22.85
N GLN A 27 -10.29 33.45 -23.62
CA GLN A 27 -9.07 32.65 -23.69
C GLN A 27 -8.34 32.60 -22.35
N SER A 28 -8.22 33.72 -21.61
CA SER A 28 -7.57 33.71 -20.30
C SER A 28 -8.33 32.85 -19.29
N ARG A 29 -9.67 32.89 -19.31
CA ARG A 29 -10.52 31.99 -18.51
C ARG A 29 -10.32 30.53 -18.88
N GLN A 30 -10.31 30.19 -20.17
CA GLN A 30 -10.08 28.82 -20.63
C GLN A 30 -8.70 28.31 -20.21
N ARG A 31 -7.66 29.12 -20.36
CA ARG A 31 -6.29 28.76 -19.92
C ARG A 31 -6.21 28.58 -18.41
N ALA A 32 -6.85 29.46 -17.63
CA ALA A 32 -6.89 29.34 -16.18
C ALA A 32 -7.64 28.08 -15.72
N GLN A 33 -8.76 27.72 -16.37
CA GLN A 33 -9.50 26.49 -16.07
C GLN A 33 -8.69 25.24 -16.43
N ALA A 34 -8.02 25.23 -17.60
CA ALA A 34 -7.16 24.13 -18.00
C ALA A 34 -5.96 23.95 -17.04
N ALA A 35 -5.33 25.06 -16.63
CA ALA A 35 -4.25 25.05 -15.64
C ALA A 35 -4.73 24.48 -14.30
N ARG A 36 -5.89 24.93 -13.80
CA ARG A 36 -6.48 24.42 -12.54
C ARG A 36 -6.74 22.93 -12.57
N ARG A 37 -7.24 22.39 -13.68
CA ARG A 37 -7.48 20.94 -13.81
C ARG A 37 -6.17 20.15 -13.73
N ARG A 38 -5.10 20.63 -14.39
CA ARG A 38 -3.78 20.01 -14.35
C ARG A 38 -3.15 20.06 -12.96
N THR A 39 -3.25 21.20 -12.27
CA THR A 39 -2.69 21.33 -10.91
C THR A 39 -3.41 20.45 -9.91
N VAL A 40 -4.74 20.36 -9.96
CA VAL A 40 -5.51 19.49 -9.06
C VAL A 40 -5.13 18.01 -9.27
N ALA A 41 -5.04 17.56 -10.52
CA ALA A 41 -4.62 16.20 -10.83
C ALA A 41 -3.19 15.90 -10.34
N ALA A 42 -2.25 16.83 -10.55
CA ALA A 42 -0.87 16.66 -10.10
C ALA A 42 -0.74 16.59 -8.57
N VAL A 43 -1.48 17.45 -7.84
CA VAL A 43 -1.50 17.43 -6.36
C VAL A 43 -2.11 16.13 -5.83
N ALA A 44 -3.23 15.68 -6.41
CA ALA A 44 -3.87 14.43 -6.01
C ALA A 44 -2.93 13.22 -6.20
N LEU A 45 -2.26 13.15 -7.35
CA LEU A 45 -1.26 12.10 -7.60
C LEU A 45 -0.09 12.20 -6.62
N GLY A 46 0.46 13.40 -6.38
CA GLY A 46 1.53 13.61 -5.41
C GLY A 46 1.17 13.13 -4.01
N LEU A 47 -0.05 13.44 -3.54
CA LEU A 47 -0.54 12.97 -2.24
C LEU A 47 -0.69 11.45 -2.18
N LEU A 48 -1.13 10.80 -3.26
CA LEU A 48 -1.21 9.34 -3.33
C LEU A 48 0.17 8.69 -3.31
N PHE A 49 1.16 9.26 -4.00
CA PHE A 49 2.53 8.73 -3.97
C PHE A 49 3.17 8.87 -2.58
N VAL A 50 3.07 10.05 -1.97
CA VAL A 50 3.65 10.31 -0.64
C VAL A 50 2.92 9.50 0.43
N GLY A 51 1.59 9.53 0.43
CA GLY A 51 0.75 8.78 1.37
C GLY A 51 0.89 7.27 1.19
N GLY A 52 0.94 6.80 -0.06
CA GLY A 52 1.14 5.39 -0.39
C GLY A 52 2.50 4.88 0.08
N TYR A 53 3.57 5.63 -0.15
CA TYR A 53 4.92 5.25 0.30
C TYR A 53 5.02 5.19 1.82
N ALA A 54 4.50 6.21 2.52
CA ALA A 54 4.48 6.24 3.99
C ALA A 54 3.61 5.11 4.57
N GLY A 55 2.41 4.88 4.04
CA GLY A 55 1.51 3.82 4.50
C GLY A 55 2.05 2.41 4.22
N PHE A 56 2.67 2.20 3.07
CA PHE A 56 3.23 0.90 2.69
C PHE A 56 4.44 0.51 3.55
N SER A 57 5.33 1.47 3.85
CA SER A 57 6.51 1.21 4.68
C SER A 57 6.16 0.81 6.13
N GLY A 58 5.09 1.37 6.70
CA GLY A 58 4.62 1.02 8.05
C GLY A 58 4.01 -0.39 8.13
N LEU A 59 3.33 -0.84 7.08
CA LEU A 59 2.67 -2.15 7.01
C LEU A 59 3.65 -3.33 6.91
N THR A 60 4.91 -3.09 6.56
CA THR A 60 5.96 -4.12 6.46
C THR A 60 6.80 -4.26 7.72
N THR A 61 6.41 -3.64 8.83
CA THR A 61 7.11 -3.82 10.12
C THR A 61 6.90 -5.26 10.59
N SER A 62 7.82 -6.14 10.22
CA SER A 62 7.84 -7.51 10.69
C SER A 62 7.98 -7.50 12.21
N PRO A 63 7.27 -8.38 12.94
CA PRO A 63 7.38 -8.44 14.38
C PRO A 63 8.85 -8.73 14.75
N VAL A 64 9.43 -7.85 15.57
CA VAL A 64 10.80 -7.97 16.05
C VAL A 64 10.77 -8.71 17.38
N TYR A 65 11.35 -9.91 17.42
CA TYR A 65 11.51 -10.68 18.65
C TYR A 65 12.99 -10.72 19.03
N ALA A 66 13.31 -10.41 20.29
CA ALA A 66 14.70 -10.33 20.78
C ALA A 66 15.61 -9.40 19.95
N GLY A 67 15.04 -8.32 19.40
CA GLY A 67 15.77 -7.39 18.53
C GLY A 67 16.10 -7.93 17.13
N LEU A 68 15.54 -9.09 16.74
CA LEU A 68 15.78 -9.74 15.45
C LEU A 68 14.46 -9.86 14.67
N ALA A 69 14.43 -9.40 13.43
CA ALA A 69 13.29 -9.60 12.55
C ALA A 69 13.28 -11.02 11.96
N CYS A 70 12.11 -11.53 11.59
CA CYS A 70 12.00 -12.85 10.94
C CYS A 70 12.77 -12.90 9.61
N SER A 71 12.91 -11.78 8.90
CA SER A 71 13.73 -11.66 7.69
C SER A 71 15.21 -11.90 7.97
N ASP A 72 15.70 -11.39 9.10
CA ASP A 72 17.11 -11.45 9.47
C ASP A 72 17.45 -12.86 9.97
N LEU A 73 16.54 -13.47 10.72
CA LEU A 73 16.64 -14.89 11.10
C LEU A 73 16.83 -15.79 9.87
N LYS A 74 16.07 -15.54 8.79
CA LYS A 74 16.19 -16.32 7.54
C LYS A 74 17.60 -16.21 6.94
N GLN A 75 18.20 -15.03 6.96
CA GLN A 75 19.55 -14.81 6.44
C GLN A 75 20.61 -15.55 7.27
N HIS A 76 20.40 -15.65 8.59
CA HIS A 76 21.34 -16.31 9.49
C HIS A 76 21.05 -17.80 9.75
N ALA A 77 19.93 -18.33 9.25
CA ALA A 77 19.48 -19.69 9.55
C ALA A 77 20.51 -20.77 9.17
N ASP A 78 21.14 -20.66 8.00
CA ASP A 78 22.16 -21.62 7.55
C ASP A 78 23.41 -21.61 8.42
N ALA A 79 23.91 -20.41 8.74
CA ALA A 79 25.10 -20.26 9.56
C ALA A 79 24.84 -20.70 11.02
N TYR A 80 23.63 -20.48 11.53
CA TYR A 80 23.21 -20.94 12.86
C TYR A 80 23.14 -22.48 12.92
N LEU A 81 22.59 -23.13 11.88
CA LEU A 81 22.58 -24.61 11.75
C LEU A 81 23.99 -25.20 11.68
N ARG A 82 24.96 -24.47 11.12
CA ARG A 82 26.37 -24.87 11.02
C ARG A 82 27.20 -24.48 12.25
N HIS A 83 26.60 -23.88 13.28
CA HIS A 83 27.31 -23.35 14.46
C HIS A 83 28.44 -22.36 14.10
N GLN A 84 28.27 -21.58 13.03
CA GLN A 84 29.24 -20.58 12.55
C GLN A 84 28.86 -19.14 12.95
N LEU A 85 27.96 -18.98 13.91
CA LEU A 85 27.52 -17.68 14.40
C LEU A 85 28.28 -17.27 15.66
N ASP A 86 28.35 -15.96 15.84
CA ASP A 86 28.73 -15.35 17.11
C ASP A 86 27.82 -15.86 18.26
N PRO A 87 28.37 -16.17 19.45
CA PRO A 87 27.57 -16.53 20.62
C PRO A 87 26.45 -15.52 20.93
N GLU A 88 26.66 -14.22 20.76
CA GLU A 88 25.61 -13.21 21.03
C GLU A 88 24.44 -13.35 20.05
N LEU A 89 24.73 -13.56 18.76
CA LEU A 89 23.71 -13.73 17.73
C LEU A 89 22.98 -15.06 17.87
N THR A 90 23.69 -16.10 18.32
CA THR A 90 23.13 -17.42 18.65
C THR A 90 22.07 -17.32 19.74
N GLU A 91 22.33 -16.54 20.80
CA GLU A 91 21.37 -16.32 21.88
C GLU A 91 20.12 -15.60 21.37
N ARG A 92 20.28 -14.51 20.62
CA ARG A 92 19.15 -13.76 20.05
C ARG A 92 18.28 -14.62 19.13
N ILE A 93 18.89 -15.48 18.31
CA ILE A 93 18.16 -16.45 17.48
C ILE A 93 17.40 -17.44 18.35
N SER A 94 18.02 -18.00 19.39
CA SER A 94 17.36 -18.96 20.28
C SER A 94 16.13 -18.35 20.97
N GLN A 95 16.23 -17.10 21.42
CA GLN A 95 15.12 -16.34 22.01
C GLN A 95 14.03 -16.06 20.97
N HIS A 96 14.39 -15.71 19.73
CA HIS A 96 13.44 -15.52 18.64
C HIS A 96 12.69 -16.82 18.31
N LEU A 97 13.37 -17.97 18.25
CA LEU A 97 12.76 -19.27 17.99
C LEU A 97 11.83 -19.70 19.13
N ALA A 98 12.14 -19.36 20.38
CA ALA A 98 11.28 -19.59 21.53
C ALA A 98 10.00 -18.72 21.49
N ALA A 99 10.13 -17.47 21.01
CA ALA A 99 9.00 -16.54 20.91
C ALA A 99 8.13 -16.74 19.67
N CYS A 100 8.72 -17.17 18.54
CA CYS A 100 8.05 -17.28 17.25
C CYS A 100 7.85 -18.76 16.83
N PRO A 101 6.66 -19.35 17.01
CA PRO A 101 6.41 -20.75 16.71
C PRO A 101 6.57 -21.08 15.22
N HIS A 102 6.19 -20.15 14.34
CA HIS A 102 6.31 -20.35 12.88
C HIS A 102 7.78 -20.41 12.42
N CYS A 103 8.65 -19.56 12.98
CA CYS A 103 10.09 -19.65 12.73
C CYS A 103 10.67 -20.95 13.29
N SER A 104 10.22 -21.40 14.47
CA SER A 104 10.67 -22.66 15.07
C SER A 104 10.34 -23.89 14.20
N GLU A 105 9.13 -23.93 13.62
CA GLU A 105 8.68 -25.02 12.77
C GLU A 105 9.49 -25.11 11.47
N ARG A 106 9.65 -23.98 10.76
CA ARG A 106 10.48 -23.92 9.54
C ARG A 106 11.94 -24.28 9.82
N PHE A 107 12.44 -23.86 10.98
CA PHE A 107 13.81 -24.17 11.38
C PHE A 107 14.00 -25.67 11.63
N ASN A 108 13.05 -26.32 12.30
CA ASN A 108 13.05 -27.77 12.51
C ASN A 108 12.97 -28.54 11.18
N GLN A 109 12.10 -28.13 10.27
CA GLN A 109 12.00 -28.71 8.94
C GLN A 109 13.35 -28.64 8.19
N LYS A 110 14.03 -27.49 8.24
CA LYS A 110 15.35 -27.33 7.63
C LYS A 110 16.40 -28.21 8.29
N ARG A 111 16.35 -28.37 9.61
CA ARG A 111 17.25 -29.27 10.36
C ARG A 111 17.04 -30.73 9.98
N GLU A 112 15.79 -31.15 9.81
CA GLU A 112 15.44 -32.50 9.36
C GLU A 112 15.95 -32.76 7.94
N MET A 113 15.88 -31.78 7.04
CA MET A 113 16.45 -31.90 5.69
C MET A 113 17.97 -32.05 5.68
N LEU A 114 18.68 -31.41 6.62
CA LEU A 114 20.14 -31.58 6.75
C LEU A 114 20.53 -32.94 7.34
N ASN A 115 19.69 -33.50 8.21
CA ASN A 115 19.95 -34.75 8.91
C ASN A 115 19.40 -36.00 8.18
N GLY A 116 18.46 -35.82 7.24
CA GLY A 116 17.81 -36.88 6.47
C GLY A 116 18.36 -37.04 5.04
N ASN A 117 18.12 -38.20 4.42
CA ASN A 117 18.51 -38.48 3.03
C ASN A 117 17.81 -37.50 2.06
N PRO A 118 18.55 -36.71 1.24
CA PRO A 118 18.00 -35.70 0.34
C PRO A 118 17.39 -36.34 -0.90
N SER A 119 16.25 -37.03 -0.75
CA SER A 119 15.54 -37.67 -1.86
C SER A 119 14.11 -37.16 -1.98
N SER A 120 13.97 -35.85 -2.18
CA SER A 120 12.96 -35.25 -3.06
C SER A 120 13.22 -33.74 -3.14
N HIS A 121 13.09 -33.18 -4.34
CA HIS A 121 13.25 -31.75 -4.63
C HIS A 121 12.22 -30.89 -3.87
N ASN A 122 12.49 -30.59 -2.60
CA ASN A 122 11.66 -29.72 -1.79
C ASN A 122 12.50 -28.52 -1.35
N GLU A 123 12.60 -27.54 -2.24
CA GLU A 123 13.11 -26.22 -1.88
C GLU A 123 12.15 -25.65 -0.84
N ILE A 124 12.62 -25.46 0.41
CA ILE A 124 11.79 -24.83 1.45
C ILE A 124 11.46 -23.42 0.96
N ASP A 125 10.22 -23.22 0.52
CA ASP A 125 9.76 -21.92 0.06
C ASP A 125 9.60 -20.97 1.27
N TRP A 126 10.66 -20.20 1.52
CA TRP A 126 10.65 -19.14 2.51
C TRP A 126 9.87 -17.90 2.04
N SER A 127 9.25 -17.91 0.86
CA SER A 127 8.43 -16.82 0.30
C SER A 127 6.99 -16.82 0.82
N GLY A 128 6.58 -17.86 1.55
CA GLY A 128 5.27 -17.90 2.22
C GLY A 128 5.09 -16.69 3.17
N PRO A 129 3.84 -16.22 3.38
CA PRO A 129 3.55 -14.93 4.01
C PRO A 129 4.36 -14.74 5.30
N ALA A 130 5.12 -13.65 5.35
CA ALA A 130 5.90 -13.23 6.52
C ALA A 130 5.05 -13.41 7.77
N CYS A 131 5.61 -14.06 8.81
CA CYS A 131 4.99 -14.43 10.08
C CYS A 131 3.86 -13.47 10.46
N ARG A 132 2.66 -13.70 9.94
CA ARG A 132 1.50 -12.91 10.29
C ARG A 132 1.20 -13.40 11.69
N VAL A 133 1.27 -12.51 12.68
CA VAL A 133 0.77 -12.78 14.03
C VAL A 133 -0.72 -13.07 13.87
N THR A 134 -1.06 -14.29 13.46
CA THR A 134 -2.41 -14.78 13.58
C THR A 134 -2.56 -15.04 15.05
N ASP A 135 -3.37 -14.21 15.70
CA ASP A 135 -3.85 -14.41 17.05
C ASP A 135 -4.06 -15.89 17.30
N ARG A 136 -3.18 -16.48 18.11
CA ARG A 136 -3.36 -17.80 18.70
C ARG A 136 -4.41 -17.62 19.81
N GLY A 137 -5.63 -17.29 19.41
CA GLY A 137 -6.71 -16.83 20.27
C GLY A 137 -8.08 -16.80 19.57
N SER A 138 -8.35 -17.70 18.62
CA SER A 138 -9.72 -17.93 18.17
C SER A 138 -9.93 -19.40 17.81
N ARG A 139 -9.99 -20.22 18.86
CA ARG A 139 -10.71 -21.49 18.81
C ARG A 139 -11.87 -21.36 19.80
N ASN A 140 -13.08 -21.56 19.27
CA ASN A 140 -14.34 -21.83 19.95
C ASN A 140 -15.13 -20.61 20.46
N THR A 141 -16.05 -20.12 19.63
CA THR A 141 -17.50 -20.28 19.88
C THR A 141 -18.26 -20.11 18.56
N SER A 142 -18.65 -21.26 18.03
CA SER A 142 -19.76 -21.46 17.12
C SER A 142 -21.09 -21.03 17.78
N ALA A 143 -22.06 -20.70 16.91
CA ALA A 143 -23.51 -20.68 17.17
C ALA A 143 -24.06 -19.58 18.11
N GLY A 144 -24.70 -18.58 17.50
CA GLY A 144 -25.54 -17.61 18.19
C GLY A 144 -26.27 -16.66 17.23
N LEU A 145 -26.72 -17.17 16.08
CA LEU A 145 -27.48 -16.41 15.10
C LEU A 145 -28.93 -16.89 15.19
N LEU A 146 -29.75 -16.27 16.06
CA LEU A 146 -31.21 -16.36 15.96
C LEU A 146 -31.88 -15.04 16.36
N LEU A 147 -32.51 -14.45 15.34
CA LEU A 147 -33.75 -13.66 15.31
C LEU A 147 -33.91 -12.47 16.27
N ALA A 148 -33.75 -11.27 15.72
CA ALA A 148 -34.54 -10.10 16.09
C ALA A 148 -34.99 -9.37 14.82
N ALA A 149 -36.13 -9.79 14.25
CA ALA A 149 -36.90 -8.98 13.30
C ALA A 149 -38.27 -9.61 13.03
N ALA A 150 -39.28 -9.23 13.82
CA ALA A 150 -40.67 -9.18 13.38
C ALA A 150 -41.39 -8.17 14.29
N ARG A 151 -41.64 -6.98 13.75
CA ARG A 151 -42.57 -6.00 14.28
C ARG A 151 -43.23 -5.31 13.11
#